data_AF-A0A0L6J0T6-F1
#
_entry.id   AF-A0A0L6J0T6-F1
#
_cell.length_a   1.000
_cell.length_b   1.000
_cell.length_c   1.000
_cell.angle_alpha   90.00
_cell.angle_beta   90.00
_cell.angle_gamma   90.00
#
_symmetry.space_group_name_H-M   'P 1'
#
loop_
_entity.id
_entity.type
_entity.pdbx_description
1 polymer ?
#
loop_
_entity_poly.entity_id
_entity_poly.type
_entity_poly.pdbx_seq_one_letter_code
_entity_poly.pdbx_strand_id
1 'polypeptide(L)'
;MATLDQTVEFFRALLEAEQPVAIGEADQAIWAYLTPVQGLSAQVAALEMLRKQSAELDCASAFLPRLLNDLDRHRERLSEKSV
;
A
#
# COMPACT_ATOMS: atom_id res chain seq x y z
N MET A 1 -4.82 15.09 -0.51
CA MET A 1 -3.64 14.43 0.06
C MET A 1 -4.16 13.22 0.81
N ALA A 2 -3.85 12.00 0.37
CA ALA A 2 -4.36 10.79 1.01
C ALA A 2 -3.62 10.57 2.33
N THR A 3 -4.35 10.24 3.39
CA THR A 3 -3.75 9.86 4.68
C THR A 3 -3.56 8.36 4.76
N LEU A 4 -2.76 7.91 5.74
CA LEU A 4 -2.55 6.50 6.02
C LEU A 4 -3.89 5.79 6.27
N ASP A 5 -4.71 6.30 7.19
CA ASP A 5 -6.03 5.73 7.52
C ASP A 5 -6.97 5.68 6.31
N GLN A 6 -7.00 6.73 5.47
CA GLN A 6 -7.83 6.75 4.26
C GLN A 6 -7.39 5.67 3.26
N THR A 7 -6.08 5.46 3.13
CA THR A 7 -5.53 4.46 2.20
C THR A 7 -5.80 3.04 2.70
N VAL A 8 -5.69 2.82 4.01
CA VAL A 8 -5.99 1.53 4.65
C VAL A 8 -7.48 1.19 4.56
N GLU A 9 -8.37 2.15 4.83
CA GLU A 9 -9.82 1.93 4.71
C GLU A 9 -10.24 1.68 3.25
N PHE A 10 -9.55 2.31 2.29
CA PHE A 10 -9.75 2.00 0.87
C PHE A 10 -9.35 0.55 0.54
N PHE A 11 -8.19 0.08 1.03
CA PHE A 11 -7.81 -1.32 0.85
C PHE A 11 -8.78 -2.29 1.50
N ARG A 12 -9.30 -1.96 2.68
CA ARG A 12 -10.34 -2.74 3.34
C ARG A 12 -11.60 -2.87 2.46
N ALA A 13 -12.07 -1.77 1.88
CA ALA A 13 -13.20 -1.79 0.97
C ALA A 13 -12.92 -2.64 -0.29
N LEU A 14 -11.71 -2.59 -0.83
CA LEU A 14 -11.29 -3.44 -1.96
C LEU A 14 -11.24 -4.93 -1.57
N LEU A 15 -10.77 -5.23 -0.35
CA LEU A 15 -10.72 -6.58 0.21
C LEU A 15 -12.12 -7.16 0.38
N GLU A 16 -13.06 -6.38 0.90
CA GLU A 16 -14.48 -6.74 1.05
C GLU A 16 -15.17 -6.95 -0.30
N ALA A 17 -14.74 -6.23 -1.34
CA ALA A 17 -15.29 -6.37 -2.69
C ALA A 17 -14.74 -7.58 -3.48
N GLU A 18 -13.66 -8.21 -3.00
CA GLU A 18 -12.96 -9.36 -3.63
C GLU A 18 -12.64 -9.21 -5.14
N GLN A 19 -12.50 -7.98 -5.65
CA GLN A 19 -12.39 -7.76 -7.09
C GLN A 19 -10.94 -7.86 -7.59
N PRO A 20 -10.66 -8.62 -8.67
CA PRO A 20 -9.32 -8.72 -9.24
C PRO A 20 -8.83 -7.43 -9.93
N VAL A 21 -9.74 -6.51 -10.31
CA VAL A 21 -9.38 -5.20 -10.88
C VAL A 21 -8.77 -4.24 -9.84
N ALA A 22 -8.98 -4.53 -8.56
CA ALA A 22 -8.58 -3.70 -7.42
C ALA A 22 -7.05 -3.52 -7.28
N ILE A 23 -6.22 -4.35 -7.93
CA ILE A 23 -4.75 -4.19 -7.88
C ILE A 23 -4.34 -2.82 -8.45
N GLY A 24 -4.92 -2.41 -9.58
CA GLY A 24 -4.56 -1.14 -10.22
C GLY A 24 -5.03 0.08 -9.42
N GLU A 25 -6.17 -0.04 -8.75
CA GLU A 25 -6.70 1.00 -7.86
C GLU A 25 -5.89 1.09 -6.57
N ALA A 26 -5.46 -0.05 -6.03
CA ALA A 26 -4.56 -0.10 -4.88
C ALA A 26 -3.22 0.57 -5.17
N ASP A 27 -2.60 0.28 -6.33
CA ASP A 27 -1.35 0.93 -6.76
C ASP A 27 -1.51 2.46 -6.85
N GLN A 28 -2.59 2.96 -7.45
CA GLN A 28 -2.88 4.39 -7.50
C GLN A 28 -3.03 5.02 -6.11
N ALA A 29 -3.71 4.33 -5.18
CA ALA A 29 -3.86 4.79 -3.80
C ALA A 29 -2.52 4.84 -3.06
N ILE A 30 -1.64 3.85 -3.27
CA ILE A 30 -0.27 3.84 -2.75
C ILE A 30 0.49 5.08 -3.24
N TRP A 31 0.48 5.34 -4.55
CA TRP A 31 1.16 6.51 -5.10
C TRP A 31 0.56 7.83 -4.62
N ALA A 32 -0.76 7.92 -4.46
CA ALA A 32 -1.42 9.11 -3.93
C ALA A 32 -1.03 9.41 -2.47
N TYR A 33 -0.80 8.36 -1.67
CA TYR A 33 -0.29 8.46 -0.30
C TYR A 33 1.19 8.86 -0.25
N LEU A 34 2.01 8.36 -1.19
CA LEU A 34 3.45 8.66 -1.24
C LEU A 34 3.80 9.98 -1.92
N THR A 35 2.97 10.46 -2.86
CA THR A 35 3.18 11.72 -3.60
C THR A 35 3.55 12.91 -2.72
N PRO A 36 2.87 13.17 -1.58
CA PRO A 36 3.23 14.30 -0.70
C PRO A 36 4.47 14.04 0.16
N VAL A 37 4.97 12.81 0.24
CA VAL A 37 6.11 12.43 1.08
C VAL A 37 7.41 12.79 0.36
N GLN A 38 8.18 13.72 0.96
CA GLN A 38 9.44 14.18 0.39
C GLN A 38 10.61 13.30 0.84
N GLY A 39 11.39 12.82 -0.14
CA GLY A 39 12.59 12.02 0.09
C GLY A 39 12.33 10.51 0.04
N LEU A 40 13.23 9.78 -0.60
CA LEU A 40 13.07 8.33 -0.83
C LEU A 40 13.02 7.54 0.48
N SER A 41 13.86 7.89 1.47
CA SER A 41 13.84 7.24 2.79
C SER A 41 12.52 7.45 3.53
N ALA A 42 11.90 8.62 3.41
CA ALA A 42 10.59 8.88 4.00
C ALA A 42 9.47 8.12 3.27
N GLN A 43 9.56 7.98 1.94
CA GLN A 43 8.64 7.15 1.17
C GLN A 43 8.74 5.67 1.53
N VAL A 44 9.95 5.15 1.74
CA VAL A 44 10.18 3.79 2.24
C VAL A 44 9.54 3.61 3.62
N ALA A 45 9.78 4.52 4.58
CA ALA A 45 9.17 4.45 5.90
C ALA A 45 7.63 4.53 5.85
N ALA A 46 7.09 5.38 4.97
CA ALA A 46 5.64 5.50 4.76
C ALA A 46 5.03 4.20 4.22
N LEU A 47 5.71 3.52 3.27
CA LEU A 47 5.30 2.21 2.78
C LEU A 47 5.34 1.13 3.87
N GLU A 48 6.35 1.14 4.75
CA GLU A 48 6.42 0.19 5.85
C GLU A 48 5.26 0.34 6.83
N MET A 49 4.89 1.59 7.16
CA MET A 49 3.71 1.86 7.98
C MET A 49 2.42 1.39 7.30
N LEU A 50 2.28 1.66 5.99
CA LEU A 50 1.12 1.24 5.21
C LEU A 50 0.99 -0.29 5.14
N ARG A 51 2.10 -0.98 4.91
CA ARG A 51 2.18 -2.45 4.91
C ARG A 51 1.79 -3.03 6.28
N LYS A 52 2.30 -2.45 7.37
CA LYS A 52 1.99 -2.92 8.72
C LYS A 52 0.49 -2.80 9.02
N GLN A 53 -0.09 -1.64 8.76
CA GLN A 53 -1.53 -1.40 8.96
C GLN A 53 -2.39 -2.29 8.07
N SER A 54 -1.98 -2.48 6.80
CA SER A 54 -2.70 -3.36 5.88
C SER A 54 -2.63 -4.82 6.30
N ALA A 55 -1.53 -5.27 6.91
CA ALA A 55 -1.38 -6.64 7.42
C ALA A 55 -2.24 -6.91 8.67
N GLU A 56 -2.65 -5.86 9.39
CA GLU A 56 -3.58 -5.94 10.53
C GLU A 56 -5.05 -6.00 10.07
N LEU A 57 -5.33 -5.82 8.77
CA LEU A 57 -6.66 -6.03 8.20
C LEU A 57 -6.97 -7.54 8.23
N ASP A 58 -7.73 -7.96 9.23
CA ASP A 58 -8.17 -9.35 9.42
C ASP A 58 -9.25 -9.71 8.39
N CYS A 59 -8.82 -9.94 7.15
CA CYS A 59 -9.68 -10.26 6.03
C CYS A 59 -9.23 -11.56 5.40
N ALA A 60 -10.11 -12.57 5.37
CA ALA A 60 -9.87 -13.88 4.77
C ALA A 60 -9.72 -13.85 3.23
N SER A 61 -9.58 -12.66 2.64
CA SER A 61 -9.51 -12.43 1.20
C SER A 61 -8.18 -12.91 0.62
N ALA A 62 -8.26 -13.63 -0.50
CA ALA A 62 -7.08 -14.02 -1.29
C ALA A 62 -6.34 -12.81 -1.91
N PHE A 63 -6.92 -11.61 -1.85
CA PHE A 63 -6.31 -10.36 -2.33
C PHE A 63 -5.27 -9.79 -1.36
N LEU A 64 -5.46 -9.96 -0.05
CA LEU A 64 -4.55 -9.43 0.98
C LEU A 64 -3.07 -9.83 0.76
N PRO A 65 -2.73 -11.13 0.55
CA PRO A 65 -1.33 -11.49 0.30
C PRO A 65 -0.77 -10.91 -1.00
N ARG A 66 -1.60 -10.62 -2.01
CA ARG A 66 -1.15 -9.97 -3.26
C ARG A 66 -0.85 -8.49 -3.02
N LEU A 67 -1.71 -7.80 -2.28
CA LEU A 67 -1.53 -6.41 -1.89
C LEU A 67 -0.23 -6.23 -1.08
N LEU A 68 0.01 -7.10 -0.10
CA LEU A 68 1.23 -7.05 0.72
C LEU A 68 2.50 -7.28 -0.12
N ASN A 69 2.45 -8.20 -1.08
CA ASN A 69 3.58 -8.45 -1.98
C ASN A 69 3.86 -7.25 -2.90
N ASP A 70 2.81 -6.59 -3.39
CA ASP A 70 2.95 -5.38 -4.22
C ASP A 70 3.59 -4.23 -3.43
N LEU A 71 3.13 -4.01 -2.18
CA LEU A 71 3.74 -3.06 -1.25
C LEU A 71 5.23 -3.37 -0.97
N ASP A 72 5.56 -4.63 -0.75
CA ASP A 72 6.96 -5.06 -0.55
C ASP A 72 7.83 -4.78 -1.78
N ARG A 73 7.31 -5.05 -2.99
CA ARG A 73 8.00 -4.77 -4.25
C ARG A 73 8.23 -3.27 -4.48
N HIS A 74 7.26 -2.43 -4.17
CA HIS A 74 7.43 -0.97 -4.25
C HIS A 74 8.49 -0.48 -3.26
N ARG A 75 8.49 -1.03 -2.05
CA ARG A 75 9.50 -0.72 -1.04
C ARG A 75 10.90 -1.09 -1.52
N GLU A 76 11.09 -2.31 -2.02
CA GLU A 76 12.39 -2.76 -2.55
C GLU A 76 12.88 -1.84 -3.66
N ARG A 77 12.03 -1.51 -4.63
CA ARG A 77 12.39 -0.59 -5.73
C ARG A 77 12.78 0.80 -5.25
N LEU A 78 12.12 1.33 -4.22
CA LEU A 78 12.45 2.64 -3.66
C LEU A 78 13.74 2.58 -2.82
N SER A 79 13.96 1.49 -2.07
CA SER A 79 15.19 1.25 -1.33
C SER A 79 16.41 1.10 -2.26
N GLU A 80 16.29 0.36 -3.35
CA GLU A 80 17.34 0.23 -4.37
C GLU A 80 17.72 1.57 -4.99
N LYS A 81 16.75 2.46 -5.19
CA LYS A 81 16.97 3.83 -5.71
C LYS A 81 17.50 4.82 -4.68
N SER A 82 17.50 4.45 -3.40
CA SER A 82 17.95 5.31 -2.30
C SER A 82 19.45 5.19 -2.01
N VAL A 83 20.14 4.23 -2.65
CA VAL A 83 21.58 3.92 -2.50
C VAL A 83 22.42 4.68 -3.53
#